data_AF-A0A2E8CWW2-F1
#
_entry.id   AF-A0A2E8CWW2-F1
#
_cell.length_a   1.000
_cell.length_b   1.000
_cell.length_c   1.000
_cell.angle_alpha   90.00
_cell.angle_beta   90.00
_cell.angle_gamma   90.00
#
_symmetry.space_group_name_H-M   'P 1'
#
loop_
_entity.id
_entity.type
_entity.pdbx_description
1 polymer ?
#
loop_
_entity_poly.entity_id
_entity_poly.type
_entity_poly.pdbx_seq_one_letter_code
_entity_poly.pdbx_strand_id
1 'polypeptide(L)'
;MKEDPGGGETESGENGARPLSIMAILDVLAQDAEDRRYNIEMQTTLPVDLQNRLTFYGCLNYVRQLSSGSPYHHLRPAISICVLDRRLFG
;
A
#
# COMPACT_ATOMS: atom_id res chain seq x y z
N MET A 1 28.17 -62.61 0.36
CA MET A 1 28.78 -61.86 -0.76
C MET A 1 27.67 -61.48 -1.74
N LYS A 2 27.25 -60.22 -1.68
CA LYS A 2 26.68 -59.39 -2.75
C LYS A 2 26.73 -57.97 -2.17
N GLU A 3 27.60 -57.14 -2.70
CA GLU A 3 27.63 -55.70 -2.43
C GLU A 3 26.59 -55.03 -3.34
N ASP A 4 25.94 -53.97 -2.85
CA ASP A 4 25.99 -52.71 -3.58
C ASP A 4 25.80 -51.52 -2.62
N PRO A 5 26.52 -50.40 -2.83
CA PRO A 5 26.48 -49.17 -2.05
C PRO A 5 25.53 -48.14 -2.68
N GLY A 6 25.18 -47.10 -1.92
CA GLY A 6 24.80 -45.82 -2.53
C GLY A 6 23.50 -45.17 -2.04
N GLY A 7 23.58 -43.85 -1.92
CA GLY A 7 22.47 -42.92 -1.72
C GLY A 7 22.27 -42.59 -0.23
N GLY A 8 22.86 -41.54 0.33
CA GLY A 8 22.86 -40.19 -0.22
C GLY A 8 21.56 -39.52 0.21
N GLU A 9 21.70 -38.53 1.08
CA GLU A 9 20.67 -37.69 1.69
C GLU A 9 19.54 -37.33 0.73
N THR A 10 18.29 -37.48 1.18
CA THR A 10 17.18 -36.68 0.65
C THR A 10 16.54 -35.94 1.82
N GLU A 11 17.17 -34.85 2.20
CA GLU A 11 16.46 -33.66 2.64
C GLU A 11 15.56 -33.19 1.48
N SER A 12 14.29 -33.60 1.50
CA SER A 12 13.21 -32.87 0.85
C SER A 12 12.45 -32.17 1.99
N GLY A 13 12.58 -30.86 2.20
CA GLY A 13 12.13 -29.84 1.25
C GLY A 13 10.60 -29.96 1.19
N GLU A 14 9.78 -29.08 1.74
CA GLU A 14 9.88 -27.63 1.83
C GLU A 14 9.35 -27.17 3.20
N ASN A 15 10.07 -26.25 3.85
CA ASN A 15 9.50 -25.42 4.90
C ASN A 15 8.52 -24.43 4.26
N GLY A 16 7.34 -24.93 3.90
CA GLY A 16 6.26 -24.16 3.26
C GLY A 16 5.50 -23.30 4.27
N ALA A 17 6.21 -22.54 5.11
CA ALA A 17 5.59 -21.42 5.79
C ALA A 17 5.20 -20.43 4.70
N ARG A 18 3.94 -20.50 4.23
CA ARG A 18 3.35 -19.42 3.42
C ARG A 18 3.67 -18.14 4.18
N PRO A 19 4.35 -17.15 3.57
CA PRO A 19 4.57 -15.89 4.26
C PRO A 19 3.19 -15.42 4.73
N LEU A 20 3.05 -15.27 6.05
CA LEU A 20 1.81 -14.76 6.63
C LEU A 20 1.52 -13.48 5.86
N SER A 21 0.41 -13.47 5.12
CA SER A 21 -0.04 -12.27 4.43
C SER A 21 -0.19 -11.22 5.51
N ILE A 22 0.76 -10.30 5.59
CA ILE A 22 0.68 -9.14 6.46
C ILE A 22 -0.54 -8.35 5.97
N MET A 23 -1.70 -8.58 6.59
CA MET A 23 -2.91 -7.80 6.35
C MET A 23 -2.76 -6.46 7.08
N ALA A 24 -1.74 -5.69 6.71
CA ALA A 24 -1.53 -4.35 7.24
C ALA A 24 -2.27 -3.37 6.32
N ILE A 25 -3.39 -2.83 6.80
CA ILE A 25 -3.96 -1.61 6.24
C ILE A 25 -3.27 -0.47 6.97
N LEU A 26 -2.37 0.23 6.28
CA LEU A 26 -1.78 1.47 6.76
C LEU A 26 -2.52 2.62 6.10
N ASP A 27 -3.08 3.53 6.89
CA ASP A 27 -3.70 4.78 6.43
C ASP A 27 -3.19 5.91 7.33
N VAL A 28 -2.30 6.73 6.80
CA VAL A 28 -1.67 7.84 7.52
C VAL A 28 -1.94 9.13 6.77
N LEU A 29 -2.65 10.04 7.43
CA LEU A 29 -2.74 11.44 7.05
C LEU A 29 -1.72 12.25 7.84
N ALA A 30 -0.67 12.72 7.15
CA ALA A 30 0.37 13.58 7.72
C ALA A 30 0.32 14.98 7.11
N GLN A 31 0.86 15.95 7.85
CA GLN A 31 1.03 17.34 7.42
C GLN A 31 2.45 17.79 7.75
N ASP A 32 3.10 18.46 6.81
CA ASP A 32 4.43 19.02 7.04
C ASP A 32 4.39 20.49 7.49
N ALA A 33 5.57 21.08 7.68
CA ALA A 33 5.70 22.47 8.11
C ALA A 33 5.25 23.52 7.07
N GLU A 34 5.00 23.12 5.82
CA GLU A 34 4.46 23.98 4.76
C GLU A 34 2.95 23.76 4.53
N ASP A 35 2.29 23.03 5.44
CA ASP A 35 0.88 22.64 5.38
C ASP A 35 0.51 21.72 4.21
N ARG A 36 1.50 21.06 3.59
CA ARG A 36 1.25 20.04 2.56
C ARG A 36 0.72 18.78 3.23
N ARG A 37 -0.29 18.16 2.61
CA ARG A 37 -0.92 16.95 3.14
C ARG A 37 -0.42 15.71 2.42
N TYR A 38 -0.08 14.69 3.19
CA TYR A 38 0.39 13.39 2.72
C TYR A 38 -0.60 12.33 3.17
N ASN A 39 -1.24 11.67 2.20
CA ASN A 39 -2.08 10.51 2.45
C ASN A 39 -1.31 9.25 2.04
N ILE A 40 -0.78 8.52 3.02
CA ILE A 40 0.05 7.35 2.80
C ILE A 40 -0.80 6.12 3.07
N GLU A 41 -0.99 5.31 2.03
CA GLU A 41 -1.82 4.11 2.07
C GLU A 41 -1.03 2.89 1.59
N MET A 42 -1.15 1.76 2.30
CA MET A 42 -0.67 0.46 1.84
C MET A 42 -1.84 -0.52 1.77
N GLN A 43 -1.95 -1.21 0.65
CA GLN A 43 -2.97 -2.26 0.44
C GLN A 43 -2.30 -3.52 -0.10
N THR A 44 -2.59 -4.67 0.54
CA THR A 44 -2.18 -6.01 0.08
C THR A 44 -3.24 -6.68 -0.81
N THR A 45 -4.33 -5.97 -1.08
CA THR A 45 -5.39 -6.40 -1.98
C THR A 45 -5.77 -5.23 -2.89
N LEU A 46 -6.36 -5.52 -4.06
CA LEU A 46 -6.93 -4.50 -4.95
C LEU A 46 -8.47 -4.62 -4.94
N PRO A 47 -9.16 -3.93 -4.02
CA PRO A 47 -10.62 -3.80 -4.11
C PRO A 47 -11.02 -3.19 -5.46
N VAL A 48 -12.15 -3.66 -6.01
CA VAL A 48 -12.70 -3.15 -7.28
C VAL A 48 -12.85 -1.62 -7.28
N ASP A 49 -13.22 -1.05 -6.14
CA ASP A 49 -13.45 0.40 -5.99
C ASP A 49 -12.22 1.18 -5.53
N LEU A 50 -11.02 0.58 -5.49
CA LEU A 50 -9.83 1.24 -4.96
C LEU A 50 -9.51 2.55 -5.70
N GLN A 51 -9.65 2.57 -7.04
CA GLN A 51 -9.44 3.78 -7.83
C GLN A 51 -10.43 4.91 -7.45
N ASN A 52 -11.71 4.56 -7.27
CA ASN A 52 -12.74 5.51 -6.85
C ASN A 52 -12.44 6.05 -5.45
N ARG A 53 -12.00 5.17 -4.54
CA ARG A 53 -11.63 5.52 -3.18
C ARG A 53 -10.42 6.46 -3.12
N LEU A 54 -9.35 6.15 -3.85
CA LEU A 54 -8.16 7.00 -3.94
C LEU A 54 -8.48 8.37 -4.52
N THR A 55 -9.35 8.41 -5.55
CA THR A 55 -9.82 9.68 -6.15
C THR A 55 -10.61 10.51 -5.15
N PHE A 56 -11.57 9.89 -4.46
CA PHE A 56 -12.40 10.53 -3.45
C PHE A 56 -11.55 11.13 -2.31
N TYR A 57 -10.62 10.36 -1.75
CA TYR A 57 -9.75 10.85 -0.69
C TYR A 57 -8.76 11.92 -1.16
N GLY A 58 -8.28 11.82 -2.41
CA GLY A 58 -7.50 12.88 -3.05
C GLY A 58 -8.25 14.22 -3.07
N CYS A 59 -9.51 14.21 -3.53
CA CYS A 59 -10.37 15.40 -3.51
C CYS A 59 -10.63 15.90 -2.08
N LEU A 60 -10.91 14.98 -1.16
CA LEU A 60 -11.22 15.33 0.23
C LEU A 60 -10.04 16.03 0.92
N ASN A 61 -8.80 15.69 0.57
CA ASN A 61 -7.61 16.34 1.11
C ASN A 61 -7.49 17.82 0.71
N TYR A 62 -8.02 18.23 -0.44
CA TYR A 62 -8.15 19.64 -0.82
C TYR A 62 -9.33 20.31 -0.11
N VAL A 63 -10.50 19.67 -0.10
CA VAL A 63 -11.71 20.23 0.53
C VAL A 63 -11.49 20.52 2.00
N ARG A 64 -10.81 19.62 2.72
CA ARG A 64 -10.49 19.78 4.15
C ARG A 64 -9.49 20.90 4.44
N GLN A 65 -8.84 21.51 3.45
CA GLN A 65 -7.99 22.70 3.64
C GLN A 65 -8.81 23.99 3.56
N LEU A 66 -10.01 23.92 2.97
CA LEU A 66 -10.85 25.09 2.78
C LEU A 66 -11.48 25.53 4.09
N SER A 67 -11.52 26.85 4.26
CA SER A 67 -12.28 27.55 5.28
C SER A 67 -13.24 28.50 4.57
N SER A 68 -14.38 28.81 5.18
CA SER A 68 -15.35 29.74 4.59
C SER A 68 -14.68 31.08 4.23
N GLY A 69 -14.85 31.54 3.00
CA GLY A 69 -14.25 32.78 2.49
C GLY A 69 -12.75 32.72 2.15
N SER A 70 -12.07 31.57 2.35
CA SER A 70 -10.66 31.43 2.01
C SER A 70 -10.46 31.32 0.49
N PRO A 71 -9.49 32.04 -0.10
CA PRO A 71 -9.26 31.98 -1.53
C PRO A 71 -8.58 30.66 -1.93
N TYR A 72 -8.97 30.12 -3.09
CA TYR A 72 -8.49 28.81 -3.56
C TYR A 72 -6.98 28.74 -3.84
N HIS A 73 -6.33 29.87 -4.11
CA HIS A 73 -4.88 29.89 -4.35
C HIS A 73 -4.04 29.70 -3.07
N HIS A 74 -4.67 29.65 -1.89
CA HIS A 74 -4.00 29.26 -0.64
C HIS A 74 -3.92 27.74 -0.44
N LEU A 75 -4.60 26.95 -1.29
CA LEU A 75 -4.53 25.49 -1.20
C LEU A 75 -3.09 25.01 -1.39
N ARG A 76 -2.66 24.15 -0.46
CA ARG A 76 -1.38 23.45 -0.54
C ARG A 76 -1.57 22.12 -1.28
N PRO A 77 -0.50 21.63 -1.94
CA PRO A 77 -0.52 20.32 -2.56
C PRO A 77 -0.99 19.22 -1.58
N ALA A 78 -1.84 18.34 -2.10
CA ALA A 78 -2.18 17.08 -1.46
C ALA A 78 -1.52 15.94 -2.24
N ILE A 79 -0.71 15.13 -1.57
CA ILE A 79 0.08 14.06 -2.15
C ILE A 79 -0.45 12.74 -1.60
N SER A 80 -0.95 11.87 -2.49
CA SER A 80 -1.35 10.52 -2.12
C SER A 80 -0.29 9.53 -2.56
N ILE A 81 0.25 8.75 -1.62
CA ILE A 81 1.22 7.68 -1.87
C ILE A 81 0.49 6.37 -1.59
N CYS A 82 0.23 5.58 -2.63
CA CYS A 82 -0.41 4.28 -2.50
C CYS A 82 0.58 3.18 -2.89
N VAL A 83 0.92 2.32 -1.94
CA VAL A 83 1.83 1.18 -2.15
C VAL A 83 1.00 -0.06 -2.43
N LEU A 84 1.19 -0.65 -3.61
CA LEU A 84 0.43 -1.78 -4.13
C LEU A 84 1.38 -2.89 -4.62
N ASP A 85 0.99 -4.14 -4.41
CA ASP A 85 1.69 -5.32 -4.95
C ASP A 85 1.18 -5.72 -6.36
N ARG A 86 0.20 -4.97 -6.89
CA ARG A 86 -0.42 -5.18 -8.19
C ARG A 86 -0.64 -3.85 -8.91
N ARG A 87 -0.87 -3.90 -10.23
CA ARG A 87 -1.14 -2.73 -11.06
C ARG A 87 -2.55 -2.20 -10.81
N LEU A 88 -2.66 -0.92 -10.49
CA LEU A 88 -3.94 -0.22 -10.36
C LEU A 88 -4.56 0.12 -11.72
N PHE A 89 -3.72 0.47 -12.70
CA PHE A 89 -4.12 0.78 -14.07
C PHE A 89 -3.46 -0.23 -15.00
N GLY A 90 -4.27 -0.85 -15.87
CA GLY A 90 -3.87 -1.87 -16.83
C GLY A 90 -4.82 -1.93 -17.99
#